data_AF-D7FEN1-F1
#
_entry.id   AF-D7FEN1-F1
#
_cell.length_a   1.000
_cell.length_b   1.000
_cell.length_c   1.000
_cell.angle_alpha   90.00
_cell.angle_beta   90.00
_cell.angle_gamma   90.00
#
_symmetry.space_group_name_H-M   'P 1'
#
loop_
_entity.id
_entity.type
_entity.pdbx_description
1 polymer ?
#
loop_
_entity_poly.entity_id
_entity_poly.type
_entity_poly.pdbx_seq_one_letter_code
_entity_poly.pdbx_strand_id
1 'polypeptide(L)' 'MNGHKYLARRVTESELAQKSPFVMLNKEAPNAHKRMGDYGLAVVQQSDNSFVLLATQFNPLTLNRASAEEIQDHECAILR' A
#
# COMPACT_ATOMS: atom_id res chain seq x y z
N MET A 1 -4.17 6.19 6.79
CA MET A 1 -3.56 5.58 7.98
C MET A 1 -2.57 6.58 8.53
N ASN A 2 -2.38 6.68 9.85
CA ASN A 2 -1.49 7.67 10.50
C ASN A 2 -1.63 9.14 10.01
N GLY A 3 -2.86 9.57 9.70
CA GLY A 3 -3.12 10.91 9.17
C GLY A 3 -2.81 11.10 7.68
N HIS A 4 -2.39 10.06 6.97
CA HIS A 4 -2.08 10.07 5.54
C HIS A 4 -3.13 9.33 4.70
N LYS A 5 -3.30 9.74 3.44
CA LYS A 5 -4.24 9.12 2.50
C LYS A 5 -3.65 7.86 1.89
N TYR A 6 -4.46 6.80 1.87
CA TYR A 6 -4.11 5.52 1.26
C TYR A 6 -5.18 5.11 0.24
N LEU A 7 -4.74 4.67 -0.93
CA LEU A 7 -5.56 3.86 -1.82
C LEU A 7 -5.52 2.43 -1.31
N ALA A 8 -6.68 1.76 -1.30
CA ALA A 8 -6.80 0.37 -0.90
C ALA A 8 -7.42 -0.44 -2.04
N ARG A 9 -6.82 -1.59 -2.36
CA ARG A 9 -7.36 -2.56 -3.31
C ARG A 9 -7.34 -3.93 -2.66
N ARG A 10 -8.49 -4.59 -2.66
CA ARG A 10 -8.57 -6.01 -2.30
C ARG A 10 -8.03 -6.86 -3.46
N VAL A 11 -7.23 -7.86 -3.13
CA VAL A 11 -6.67 -8.82 -4.08
C VAL A 11 -6.64 -10.23 -3.49
N THR A 12 -6.79 -11.22 -4.34
CA THR A 12 -6.63 -12.63 -3.95
C THR A 12 -5.17 -13.07 -4.05
N GLU A 13 -4.83 -14.20 -3.43
CA GLU A 13 -3.52 -14.85 -3.58
C GLU A 13 -3.21 -15.14 -5.06
N SER A 14 -4.19 -15.69 -5.80
CA SER A 14 -4.03 -16.02 -7.22
C SER A 14 -3.77 -14.78 -8.09
N GLU A 15 -4.36 -13.62 -7.75
CA GLU A 15 -4.06 -12.36 -8.44
C GLU A 15 -2.65 -11.87 -8.14
N LEU A 16 -2.20 -11.96 -6.88
CA LEU A 16 -0.85 -11.55 -6.49
C LEU A 16 0.24 -12.43 -7.09
N ALA A 17 -0.02 -13.73 -7.21
CA ALA A 17 0.87 -14.67 -7.88
C ALA A 17 1.05 -14.33 -9.38
N GLN A 18 0.03 -13.72 -10.00
CA GLN A 18 0.05 -13.39 -11.44
C GLN A 18 0.54 -11.96 -11.72
N LYS A 19 0.28 -11.01 -10.82
CA LYS A 19 0.55 -9.59 -11.06
C LYS A 19 1.11 -8.92 -9.81
N SER A 20 2.26 -8.26 -9.97
CA SER A 20 2.88 -7.50 -8.90
C SER A 20 2.02 -6.29 -8.47
N PRO A 21 1.99 -5.93 -7.17
CA PRO A 21 1.36 -4.70 -6.68
C PRO A 21 1.78 -3.43 -7.43
N PHE A 22 3.04 -3.34 -7.87
CA PHE A 22 3.54 -2.21 -8.67
C PHE A 22 2.85 -2.12 -10.03
N VAL A 23 2.61 -3.26 -10.69
CA VAL A 23 1.92 -3.32 -11.98
C VAL A 23 0.44 -2.98 -11.83
N MET A 24 -0.19 -3.43 -10.73
CA MET A 24 -1.58 -3.06 -10.41
C MET A 24 -1.71 -1.55 -10.21
N LEU A 25 -0.86 -0.95 -9.36
CA LEU A 25 -0.82 0.50 -9.13
C LEU A 25 -0.65 1.27 -10.44
N ASN A 26 0.32 0.89 -11.27
CA ASN A 26 0.60 1.53 -12.55
C ASN A 26 -0.61 1.55 -13.49
N LYS A 27 -1.42 0.47 -13.50
CA LYS A 27 -2.56 0.32 -14.42
C LYS A 27 -3.84 0.97 -13.93
N GLU A 28 -4.02 1.09 -12.62
CA GLU A 28 -5.34 1.34 -12.04
C GLU A 28 -5.43 2.67 -11.31
N ALA A 29 -4.33 3.15 -10.71
CA ALA A 29 -4.33 4.43 -10.03
C ALA A 29 -4.13 5.58 -11.03
N PRO A 30 -5.00 6.62 -11.01
CA PRO A 30 -4.87 7.75 -11.90
C PRO A 30 -3.49 8.39 -11.84
N ASN A 31 -2.86 8.58 -12.99
CA ASN A 31 -1.53 9.18 -13.15
C ASN A 31 -0.37 8.47 -12.41
N ALA A 32 -0.58 7.30 -11.80
CA ALA A 32 0.49 6.60 -11.07
C ALA A 32 1.66 6.19 -11.98
N HIS A 33 1.36 5.79 -13.21
CA HIS A 33 2.36 5.42 -14.22
C HIS A 33 3.43 6.50 -14.52
N LYS A 34 3.13 7.79 -14.26
CA LYS A 34 4.08 8.90 -14.47
C LYS A 34 4.90 9.24 -13.22
N ARG A 35 4.50 8.72 -12.05
CA ARG A 35 4.97 9.14 -10.74
C ARG A 35 5.16 7.95 -9.80
N MET A 36 5.55 6.79 -10.33
CA MET A 36 5.67 5.56 -9.54
C MET A 36 6.63 5.70 -8.36
N GLY A 37 7.69 6.50 -8.50
CA GLY A 37 8.65 6.79 -7.42
C GLY A 37 8.08 7.60 -6.25
N ASP A 38 6.90 8.21 -6.39
CA ASP A 38 6.25 8.97 -5.32
C ASP A 38 5.36 8.09 -4.44
N TYR A 39 5.26 6.79 -4.71
CA TYR A 39 4.37 5.89 -3.99
C TYR A 39 5.14 4.91 -3.10
N GLY A 40 4.65 4.74 -1.88
CA GLY A 40 4.97 3.61 -1.01
C GLY A 40 3.86 2.57 -1.07
N LEU A 41 4.23 1.30 -1.06
CA LEU A 41 3.30 0.17 -1.08
C LEU A 41 3.42 -0.69 0.19
N ALA A 42 2.28 -1.20 0.67
CA ALA A 42 2.20 -2.25 1.67
C ALA A 42 1.17 -3.32 1.27
N VAL A 43 1.35 -4.53 1.79
CA VAL A 43 0.46 -5.68 1.59
C VAL A 43 0.10 -6.22 2.98
N VAL A 44 -1.19 -6.43 3.23
CA VAL A 44 -1.67 -6.98 4.50
C VAL A 44 -2.70 -8.07 4.22
N GLN A 45 -2.62 -9.20 4.92
CA GLN A 45 -3.63 -10.26 4.81
C GLN A 45 -4.89 -9.88 5.59
N GLN A 46 -6.06 -10.14 5.02
CA GLN A 46 -7.36 -9.94 5.65
C GLN A 46 -7.84 -11.24 6.32
N SER A 47 -8.85 -11.13 7.19
CA SER A 47 -9.41 -12.26 7.94
C SER A 47 -10.04 -13.36 7.08
N ASP A 48 -10.34 -13.08 5.82
CA ASP A 48 -10.91 -14.02 4.85
C ASP A 48 -9.86 -14.58 3.87
N ASN A 49 -8.57 -14.51 4.24
CA ASN A 49 -7.41 -14.95 3.47
C ASN A 49 -7.17 -14.20 2.16
N SER A 50 -7.96 -13.18 1.83
CA SER A 50 -7.58 -12.22 0.80
C SER A 50 -6.50 -11.27 1.32
N PHE A 51 -5.97 -10.42 0.46
CA PHE A 51 -5.01 -9.38 0.80
C PHE A 51 -5.58 -8.00 0.47
N VAL A 52 -5.12 -7.00 1.21
CA VAL A 52 -5.27 -5.60 0.85
C VAL A 52 -3.93 -5.03 0.41
N LEU A 53 -3.92 -4.45 -0.79
CA LEU A 53 -2.84 -3.62 -1.30
C LEU A 53 -3.11 -2.18 -0.90
N LEU A 54 -2.11 -1.57 -0.28
CA LEU A 54 -2.16 -0.21 0.21
C LEU A 54 -1.13 0.62 -0.54
N ALA A 55 -1.54 1.78 -1.06
CA ALA A 55 -0.66 2.73 -1.71
C ALA A 55 -0.80 4.12 -1.11
N THR A 56 0.30 4.70 -0.66
CA THR A 56 0.38 6.07 -0.15
C THR A 56 1.27 6.89 -1.08
N GLN A 57 0.88 8.13 -1.36
CA GLN A 57 1.61 9.02 -2.27
C GLN A 57 2.27 10.15 -1.49
N PHE A 58 3.50 10.50 -1.86
CA PHE A 58 4.22 11.66 -1.35
C PHE A 58 3.35 12.91 -1.44
N ASN A 59 3.19 13.60 -0.32
CA ASN A 59 2.42 14.82 -0.23
C ASN A 59 3.01 15.74 0.87
N PRO A 60 3.67 16.86 0.49
CA PRO A 60 4.32 17.74 1.45
C PRO A 60 3.32 18.51 2.33
N LEU A 61 2.11 18.79 1.84
CA LEU A 61 1.08 19.50 2.62
C LEU A 61 0.60 18.69 3.83
N THR A 62 0.63 17.36 3.71
CA THR A 62 0.27 16.44 4.80
C THR A 62 1.50 15.83 5.45
N LEU A 63 2.71 16.32 5.16
CA LEU A 63 3.99 15.75 5.61
C LEU A 63 4.16 14.25 5.29
N ASN A 64 3.46 13.76 4.28
CA ASN A 64 3.50 12.36 3.88
C ASN A 64 4.72 12.10 3.01
N ARG A 65 5.66 11.30 3.53
CA ARG A 65 6.90 10.92 2.84
C ARG A 65 6.75 9.68 1.94
N ALA A 66 5.52 9.21 1.73
CA ALA A 66 5.20 7.94 1.10
C ALA A 66 5.83 6.74 1.81
N SER A 67 6.11 6.83 3.12
CA SER A 67 6.66 5.71 3.87
C SER A 67 5.55 4.74 4.23
N ALA A 68 5.43 3.65 3.47
CA ALA A 68 4.47 2.60 3.79
C ALA A 68 4.82 1.84 5.08
N GLU A 69 6.07 1.94 5.55
CA GLU A 69 6.53 1.35 6.81
C GLU A 69 5.85 1.95 8.04
N GLU A 70 5.27 3.16 7.94
CA GLU A 70 4.64 3.82 9.09
C GLU A 70 3.51 3.03 9.76
N ILE A 71 2.88 2.10 9.03
CA ILE A 71 1.79 1.26 9.55
C ILE A 71 2.30 -0.02 10.23
N GLN A 72 3.61 -0.25 10.22
CA GLN A 72 4.24 -1.41 10.85
C GLN A 72 4.75 -1.03 12.24
N ASP A 73 4.61 -1.95 13.17
CA ASP A 73 5.20 -1.87 14.50
C ASP A 73 6.36 -2.85 14.61
N HIS A 74 7.59 -2.33 14.66
CA HIS A 74 8.80 -3.14 14.81
C HIS A 74 9.03 -3.61 16.25
N GLU A 75 8.27 -3.11 17.23
CA GLU A 75 8.27 -3.66 18.59
C GLU A 75 7.33 -4.86 18.75
N CYS A 76 6.57 -5.20 17.70
CA CYS A 76 5.65 -6.34 17.66
C CYS A 76 4.66 -6.37 18.84
N ALA A 77 4.15 -5.21 19.26
CA ALA A 77 3.26 -5.11 20.42
C ALA A 77 1.95 -5.90 20.25
N ILE A 78 1.54 -6.18 19.01
CA ILE A 78 0.37 -7.02 18.69
C ILE A 78 0.54 -8.49 19.11
N LEU A 79 1.78 -8.97 19.31
CA LEU A 79 2.08 -10.33 19.72
C LEU A 79 2.23 -10.49 21.25
N ARG A 80 2.08 -9.41 22.02
CA ARG A 80 2.16 -9.44 23.48
C ARG A 80 0.88 -9.93 24.13
#